data_AF-A0A0H1BPB2-F1
#
_entry.id   AF-A0A0H1BPB2-F1
#
_cell.length_a   1.000
_cell.length_b   1.000
_cell.length_c   1.000
_cell.angle_alpha   90.00
_cell.angle_beta   90.00
_cell.angle_gamma   90.00
#
_symmetry.space_group_name_H-M   'P 1'
#
loop_
_entity.id
_entity.type
_entity.pdbx_description
1 polymer ?
#
loop_
_entity_poly.entity_id
_entity_poly.type
_entity_poly.pdbx_seq_one_letter_code
_entity_poly.pdbx_strand_id
1 'polypeptide(L)'
;MTPNESSEATPPLDPPYDLVNFWCGDKDKTKMTVMCYDRRFDILALDKNMEECPAIKHEFLELIKDLLSMNNDDFQFKPDQPDPMEEMCYWMAKACFTQFRTLAPPSTEPRIITLEEYYTTPATHLTITAKDGKLTAIQSSHEPDDLMP
;
A
#
# COMPACT_ATOMS: atom_id res chain seq x y z
N MET A 1 22.19 36.66 -23.46
CA MET A 1 21.26 36.27 -22.38
C MET A 1 20.48 35.06 -22.86
N THR A 2 20.86 33.86 -22.42
CA THR A 2 20.08 32.63 -22.59
C THR A 2 19.24 32.44 -21.33
N PRO A 3 17.91 32.22 -21.42
CA PRO A 3 17.14 31.89 -20.24
C PRO A 3 17.40 30.42 -19.88
N ASN A 4 17.77 30.19 -18.62
CA ASN A 4 17.75 28.89 -17.98
C ASN A 4 16.32 28.34 -18.01
N GLU A 5 16.06 27.31 -18.81
CA GLU A 5 14.93 26.41 -18.57
C GLU A 5 15.31 25.52 -17.38
N SER A 6 14.93 25.97 -16.20
CA SER A 6 14.81 25.11 -15.03
C SER A 6 13.66 24.14 -15.33
N SER A 7 14.00 22.94 -15.81
CA SER A 7 13.06 21.83 -15.91
C SER A 7 12.64 21.45 -14.49
N GLU A 8 11.57 22.07 -14.01
CA GLU A 8 10.88 21.67 -12.81
C GLU A 8 10.27 20.30 -13.11
N ALA A 9 10.96 19.25 -12.65
CA ALA A 9 10.54 17.87 -12.86
C ALA A 9 9.15 17.69 -12.24
N THR A 10 8.15 17.44 -13.09
CA THR A 10 6.80 17.07 -12.64
C THR A 10 6.93 15.93 -11.62
N PRO A 11 6.32 16.02 -10.44
CA PRO A 11 6.39 14.93 -9.47
C PRO A 11 5.88 13.65 -10.14
N PRO A 12 6.58 12.51 -9.95
CA PRO A 12 6.19 11.27 -10.60
C PRO A 12 4.78 10.91 -10.13
N LEU A 13 3.86 10.77 -11.09
CA LEU A 13 2.50 10.31 -10.84
C LEU A 13 2.51 9.01 -10.02
N ASP A 14 1.55 8.87 -9.11
CA ASP A 14 1.40 7.68 -8.29
C ASP A 14 1.28 6.44 -9.20
N PRO A 15 2.00 5.34 -8.88
CA PRO A 15 1.92 4.13 -9.69
C PRO A 15 0.50 3.56 -9.60
N PRO A 16 -0.09 3.12 -10.73
CA PRO A 16 -1.39 2.46 -10.69
C PRO A 16 -1.26 1.13 -9.93
N TYR A 17 -2.26 0.83 -9.11
CA TYR A 17 -2.35 -0.46 -8.44
C TYR A 17 -3.81 -0.89 -8.30
N ASP A 18 -4.03 -2.20 -8.35
CA ASP A 18 -5.32 -2.83 -8.09
C ASP A 18 -5.29 -3.49 -6.71
N LEU A 19 -6.33 -3.24 -5.91
CA LEU A 19 -6.51 -3.89 -4.62
C LEU A 19 -7.01 -5.33 -4.84
N VAL A 20 -6.23 -6.32 -4.40
CA VAL A 20 -6.58 -7.75 -4.53
C VAL A 20 -7.22 -8.27 -3.25
N ASN A 21 -6.62 -7.93 -2.12
CA ASN A 21 -7.06 -8.38 -0.81
C ASN A 21 -6.73 -7.32 0.22
N PHE A 22 -7.64 -7.12 1.17
CA PHE A 22 -7.43 -6.23 2.31
C PHE A 22 -7.87 -6.95 3.58
N TRP A 23 -7.04 -6.85 4.61
CA TRP A 23 -7.32 -7.40 5.92
C TRP A 23 -6.87 -6.41 7.00
N CYS A 24 -7.82 -5.89 7.76
CA CYS A 24 -7.56 -5.15 8.98
C CYS A 24 -7.67 -6.13 10.15
N GLY A 25 -6.58 -6.33 10.89
CA GLY A 25 -6.59 -7.08 12.13
C GLY A 25 -7.21 -6.28 13.27
N ASP A 26 -7.19 -6.86 14.47
CA ASP A 26 -8.00 -6.33 15.56
C ASP A 26 -7.54 -4.98 16.12
N LYS A 27 -6.25 -4.59 16.04
CA LYS A 27 -5.74 -3.34 16.68
C LYS A 27 -4.43 -2.74 16.13
N ASP A 28 -3.51 -3.57 15.67
CA ASP A 28 -2.10 -3.18 15.53
C ASP A 28 -1.48 -3.63 14.19
N LYS A 29 -2.29 -4.28 13.35
CA LYS A 29 -1.82 -4.99 12.18
C LYS A 29 -2.81 -4.86 11.03
N THR A 30 -2.30 -4.48 9.88
CA THR A 30 -3.06 -4.45 8.63
C THR A 30 -2.23 -5.13 7.54
N LYS A 31 -2.91 -5.91 6.71
CA LYS A 31 -2.33 -6.56 5.55
C LYS A 31 -3.11 -6.17 4.30
N MET A 32 -2.39 -5.95 3.21
CA MET A 32 -3.00 -5.66 1.93
C MET A 32 -2.20 -6.33 0.82
N THR A 33 -2.89 -6.96 -0.13
CA THR A 33 -2.29 -7.44 -1.38
C THR A 33 -2.73 -6.53 -2.52
N VAL A 34 -1.77 -6.09 -3.32
CA VAL A 34 -2.02 -5.31 -4.53
C VAL A 34 -1.34 -5.91 -5.74
N MET A 35 -1.91 -5.65 -6.91
CA MET A 35 -1.22 -5.80 -8.20
C MET A 35 -0.73 -4.44 -8.65
N CYS A 36 0.54 -4.33 -9.05
CA CYS A 36 1.10 -3.14 -9.63
C CYS A 36 2.07 -3.55 -10.76
N TYR A 37 1.83 -3.07 -11.98
CA TYR A 37 2.59 -3.41 -13.19
C TYR A 37 2.79 -4.94 -13.36
N ASP A 38 1.69 -5.70 -13.33
CA ASP A 38 1.66 -7.17 -13.44
C ASP A 38 2.45 -7.92 -12.36
N ARG A 39 2.85 -7.24 -11.28
CA ARG A 39 3.48 -7.86 -10.11
C ARG A 39 2.58 -7.77 -8.89
N ARG A 40 2.60 -8.85 -8.11
CA ARG A 40 1.89 -8.95 -6.85
C ARG A 40 2.78 -8.47 -5.70
N PHE A 41 2.22 -7.64 -4.83
CA PHE A 41 2.87 -7.19 -3.59
C PHE A 41 1.99 -7.51 -2.39
N ASP A 42 2.55 -8.21 -1.42
CA ASP A 42 1.91 -8.47 -0.13
C ASP A 42 2.51 -7.51 0.90
N ILE A 43 1.71 -6.58 1.40
CA ILE A 43 2.13 -5.44 2.22
C ILE A 43 1.63 -5.65 3.65
N LEU A 44 2.55 -5.51 4.60
CA LEU A 44 2.29 -5.66 6.03
C LEU A 44 2.59 -4.34 6.76
N ALA A 45 1.60 -3.81 7.47
CA ALA A 45 1.76 -2.74 8.44
C ALA A 45 1.63 -3.31 9.86
N LEU A 46 2.56 -2.95 10.73
CA LEU A 46 2.56 -3.30 12.15
C LEU A 46 2.92 -2.05 12.97
N ASP A 47 2.20 -1.82 14.06
CA ASP A 47 2.44 -0.67 14.95
C ASP A 47 3.88 -0.64 15.49
N LYS A 48 4.44 -1.81 15.83
CA LYS A 48 5.80 -1.99 16.36
C LYS A 48 6.89 -1.56 15.38
N ASN A 49 6.58 -1.50 14.09
CA ASN A 49 7.53 -1.05 13.06
C ASN A 49 7.56 0.48 12.92
N MET A 50 6.76 1.19 13.73
CA MET A 50 6.61 2.63 13.70
C MET A 50 7.01 3.30 15.02
N GLU A 51 7.59 2.56 15.98
CA GLU A 51 7.99 3.09 17.29
C GLU A 51 8.99 4.25 17.20
N GLU A 52 9.84 4.25 16.16
CA GLU A 52 10.81 5.32 15.91
C GLU A 52 10.13 6.66 15.55
N CYS A 53 8.85 6.63 15.14
CA CYS A 53 8.09 7.83 14.80
C CYS A 53 6.68 7.81 15.41
N PRO A 54 6.51 8.36 16.63
CA PRO A 54 5.21 8.38 17.31
C PRO A 54 4.09 9.06 16.52
N ALA A 55 4.40 10.07 15.70
CA ALA A 55 3.42 10.76 14.88
C ALA A 55 2.81 9.84 13.80
N ILE A 56 3.66 9.10 13.08
CA ILE A 56 3.23 8.13 12.06
C ILE A 56 2.48 6.96 12.71
N LYS A 57 2.98 6.49 13.86
CA LYS A 57 2.29 5.43 14.63
C LYS A 57 0.89 5.87 15.05
N HIS A 58 0.73 7.11 15.53
CA HIS A 58 -0.56 7.66 15.90
C HIS A 58 -1.50 7.75 14.70
N GLU A 59 -1.01 8.23 13.56
CA GLU A 59 -1.78 8.29 12.29
C GLU A 59 -2.29 6.89 11.89
N PHE A 60 -1.42 5.87 11.92
CA PHE A 60 -1.79 4.48 11.64
C PHE A 60 -2.89 3.95 12.58
N LEU A 61 -2.78 4.22 13.88
CA LEU A 61 -3.76 3.75 14.87
C LEU A 61 -5.11 4.45 14.74
N GLU A 62 -5.16 5.74 14.38
CA GLU A 62 -6.42 6.42 14.09
C GLU A 62 -7.08 5.84 12.82
N LEU A 63 -6.31 5.57 11.77
CA LEU A 63 -6.86 4.91 10.56
C LEU A 63 -7.45 3.52 10.87
N ILE A 64 -6.78 2.72 11.71
CA ILE A 64 -7.33 1.43 12.18
C ILE A 64 -8.63 1.64 12.96
N LYS A 65 -8.66 2.62 13.87
CA LYS A 65 -9.83 2.91 14.69
C LYS A 65 -11.02 3.34 13.83
N ASP A 66 -10.78 4.18 12.83
CA ASP A 66 -11.81 4.64 11.89
C ASP A 66 -12.37 3.45 11.09
N LEU A 67 -11.49 2.58 10.57
CA LEU A 67 -11.85 1.31 9.93
C LEU A 67 -12.71 0.40 10.83
N LEU A 68 -12.29 0.18 12.08
CA LEU A 68 -13.01 -0.69 13.02
C LEU A 68 -14.33 -0.06 13.51
N SER A 69 -14.47 1.26 13.38
CA SER A 69 -15.71 1.98 13.70
C SER A 69 -16.74 1.93 12.57
N MET A 70 -16.34 1.48 11.36
CA MET A 70 -17.27 1.35 10.25
C MET A 70 -18.40 0.40 10.63
N ASN A 71 -19.62 0.87 10.42
CA ASN A 71 -20.78 0.01 10.53
C ASN A 71 -20.83 -0.88 9.28
N ASN A 72 -20.64 -2.19 9.46
CA ASN A 72 -20.66 -3.17 8.37
C ASN A 72 -21.99 -3.23 7.59
N ASP A 73 -23.05 -2.58 8.10
CA ASP A 73 -24.35 -2.50 7.44
C ASP A 73 -24.56 -1.20 6.63
N ASP A 74 -23.62 -0.25 6.67
CA ASP A 74 -23.71 1.04 5.96
C ASP A 74 -22.83 1.05 4.70
N PHE A 75 -23.31 0.37 3.65
CA PHE A 75 -22.67 0.34 2.32
C PHE A 75 -23.00 1.56 1.45
N GLN A 76 -23.59 2.62 2.00
CA GLN A 76 -23.94 3.79 1.20
C GLN A 76 -22.69 4.60 0.90
N PHE A 77 -22.34 4.68 -0.39
CA PHE A 77 -21.33 5.61 -0.87
C PHE A 77 -21.76 7.05 -0.56
N LYS A 78 -20.92 7.77 0.19
CA LYS A 78 -21.14 9.16 0.57
C LYS A 78 -20.05 10.01 -0.10
N PRO A 79 -20.35 10.75 -1.18
CA PRO A 79 -19.33 11.40 -2.01
C PRO A 79 -18.47 12.44 -1.26
N ASP A 80 -18.99 13.00 -0.17
CA ASP A 80 -18.30 14.03 0.63
C ASP A 80 -17.65 13.46 1.91
N GLN A 81 -17.66 12.14 2.09
CA GLN A 81 -17.03 11.49 3.24
C GLN A 81 -15.87 10.61 2.78
N PRO A 82 -14.72 10.67 3.46
CA PRO A 82 -13.64 9.75 3.20
C PRO A 82 -14.09 8.32 3.53
N ASP A 83 -13.76 7.37 2.67
CA ASP A 83 -13.94 5.95 2.93
C ASP A 83 -12.73 5.44 3.75
N PRO A 84 -12.92 4.97 4.99
CA PRO A 84 -11.79 4.57 5.85
C PRO A 84 -10.96 3.42 5.27
N MET A 85 -11.56 2.54 4.46
CA MET A 85 -10.82 1.47 3.78
C MET A 85 -9.98 2.03 2.65
N GLU A 86 -10.51 2.94 1.84
CA GLU A 86 -9.76 3.64 0.81
C GLU A 86 -8.59 4.43 1.40
N GLU A 87 -8.81 5.17 2.50
CA GLU A 87 -7.77 5.94 3.18
C GLU A 87 -6.64 5.04 3.69
N MET A 88 -6.95 3.95 4.40
CA MET A 88 -5.95 2.99 4.86
C MET A 88 -5.21 2.33 3.68
N CYS A 89 -5.93 1.92 2.65
CA CYS A 89 -5.33 1.28 1.47
C CYS A 89 -4.36 2.23 0.77
N TYR A 90 -4.76 3.48 0.54
CA TYR A 90 -3.90 4.49 -0.06
C TYR A 90 -2.70 4.83 0.83
N TRP A 91 -2.91 4.97 2.14
CA TRP A 91 -1.84 5.22 3.10
C TRP A 91 -0.76 4.11 3.05
N MET A 92 -1.19 2.85 3.02
CA MET A 92 -0.29 1.70 2.89
C MET A 92 0.39 1.65 1.52
N ALA A 93 -0.34 1.87 0.43
CA ALA A 93 0.19 1.82 -0.92
C ALA A 93 1.24 2.93 -1.15
N LYS A 94 0.98 4.13 -0.65
CA LYS A 94 1.86 5.30 -0.77
C LYS A 94 3.23 5.06 -0.14
N ALA A 95 3.29 4.36 1.00
CA ALA A 95 4.54 3.92 1.61
C ALA A 95 5.40 3.04 0.68
N CYS A 96 4.74 2.32 -0.23
CA CYS A 96 5.32 1.31 -1.10
C CYS A 96 5.60 1.80 -2.53
N PHE A 97 5.15 2.99 -2.94
CA PHE A 97 5.28 3.46 -4.33
C PHE A 97 6.70 3.49 -4.88
N THR A 98 7.69 3.74 -4.02
CA THR A 98 9.11 3.65 -4.43
C THR A 98 9.49 2.21 -4.75
N GLN A 99 9.03 1.24 -3.94
CA GLN A 99 9.28 -0.18 -4.16
C GLN A 99 8.53 -0.71 -5.38
N PHE A 100 7.28 -0.28 -5.59
CA PHE A 100 6.51 -0.66 -6.78
C PHE A 100 7.27 -0.29 -8.05
N ARG A 101 7.73 0.96 -8.18
CA ARG A 101 8.49 1.42 -9.35
C ARG A 101 9.85 0.72 -9.50
N THR A 102 10.49 0.35 -8.40
CA THR A 102 11.82 -0.28 -8.41
C THR A 102 11.75 -1.76 -8.74
N LEU A 103 10.74 -2.47 -8.22
CA LEU A 103 10.62 -3.92 -8.32
C LEU A 103 9.71 -4.37 -9.46
N ALA A 104 8.80 -3.50 -9.90
CA ALA A 104 7.93 -3.72 -11.05
C ALA A 104 8.10 -2.58 -12.07
N PRO A 105 8.98 -2.76 -13.08
CA PRO A 105 9.10 -1.77 -14.14
C PRO A 105 7.78 -1.73 -14.93
N PRO A 106 7.28 -0.53 -15.29
CA PRO A 106 6.10 -0.41 -16.15
C PRO A 106 6.34 -1.16 -17.46
N SER A 107 5.39 -2.01 -17.86
CA SER A 107 5.47 -2.66 -19.17
C SER A 107 5.42 -1.60 -20.26
N THR A 108 6.31 -1.71 -21.25
CA THR A 108 6.31 -0.83 -22.43
C THR A 108 5.16 -1.14 -23.38
N GLU A 109 4.54 -2.33 -23.26
CA GLU A 109 3.43 -2.76 -24.09
C GLU A 109 2.27 -3.30 -23.22
N PRO A 110 1.00 -3.01 -23.58
CA PRO A 110 -0.14 -3.62 -22.93
C PRO A 110 -0.08 -5.13 -23.09
N ARG A 111 -0.02 -5.87 -21.97
CA ARG A 111 -0.05 -7.32 -21.94
C ARG A 111 -1.37 -7.80 -21.36
N ILE A 112 -2.00 -8.76 -22.03
CA ILE A 112 -3.13 -9.49 -21.46
C ILE A 112 -2.56 -10.58 -20.55
N ILE A 113 -2.93 -10.57 -19.28
CA ILE A 113 -2.63 -11.64 -18.32
C ILE A 113 -3.82 -12.59 -18.22
N THR A 114 -3.55 -13.88 -18.06
CA THR A 114 -4.60 -14.86 -17.80
C THR A 114 -5.05 -14.82 -16.34
N LEU A 115 -6.24 -15.34 -16.04
CA LEU A 115 -6.69 -15.52 -14.65
C LEU A 115 -5.72 -16.42 -13.86
N GLU A 116 -5.16 -17.45 -14.49
CA GLU A 116 -4.17 -18.32 -13.86
C GLU A 116 -2.92 -17.53 -13.47
N GLU A 117 -2.38 -16.72 -14.38
CA GLU A 117 -1.23 -15.85 -14.08
C GLU A 117 -1.56 -14.86 -12.96
N TYR A 118 -2.74 -14.24 -12.99
CA TYR A 118 -3.18 -13.30 -11.96
C TYR A 118 -3.16 -13.93 -10.55
N TYR A 119 -3.68 -15.15 -10.40
CA TYR A 119 -3.75 -15.82 -9.09
C TYR A 119 -2.44 -16.51 -8.67
N THR A 120 -1.58 -16.90 -9.62
CA THR A 120 -0.34 -17.65 -9.34
C THR A 120 0.93 -16.80 -9.36
N THR A 121 0.83 -15.51 -9.71
CA THR A 121 1.97 -14.58 -9.68
C THR A 121 2.60 -14.54 -8.29
N PRO A 122 3.90 -14.87 -8.15
CA PRO A 122 4.60 -14.81 -6.87
C PRO A 122 4.54 -13.40 -6.27
N ALA A 123 4.24 -13.33 -4.98
CA ALA A 123 4.17 -12.05 -4.27
C ALA A 123 5.55 -11.60 -3.79
N THR A 124 5.84 -10.32 -3.96
CA THR A 124 6.92 -9.64 -3.25
C THR A 124 6.40 -9.13 -1.92
N HIS A 125 7.04 -9.55 -0.83
CA HIS A 125 6.62 -9.16 0.52
C HIS A 125 7.25 -7.82 0.91
N LEU A 126 6.43 -6.87 1.31
CA LEU A 126 6.82 -5.56 1.78
C LEU A 126 6.35 -5.36 3.22
N THR A 127 7.16 -4.69 4.01
CA THR A 127 6.81 -4.31 5.37
C THR A 127 6.96 -2.80 5.53
N ILE A 128 5.89 -2.16 5.97
CA ILE A 128 5.84 -0.73 6.25
C ILE A 128 6.61 -0.45 7.53
N THR A 129 7.44 0.59 7.48
CA THR A 129 8.25 1.09 8.58
C THR A 129 8.22 2.62 8.62
N ALA A 130 8.45 3.19 9.79
CA ALA A 130 8.70 4.62 9.94
C ALA A 130 10.18 4.85 10.21
N LYS A 131 10.88 5.55 9.31
CA LYS A 131 12.31 5.86 9.45
C LYS A 131 12.56 7.32 9.10
N ASP A 132 13.36 8.00 9.92
CA ASP A 132 13.71 9.41 9.73
C ASP A 132 12.47 10.33 9.57
N GLY A 133 11.40 10.03 10.31
CA GLY A 133 10.14 10.77 10.25
C GLY A 133 9.32 10.55 8.97
N LYS A 134 9.68 9.56 8.15
CA LYS A 134 9.02 9.24 6.88
C LYS A 134 8.46 7.82 6.90
N LEU A 135 7.26 7.68 6.33
CA LEU A 135 6.65 6.38 6.06
C LEU A 135 7.33 5.75 4.84
N THR A 136 7.90 4.56 5.01
CA THR A 136 8.61 3.84 3.95
C THR A 136 8.26 2.36 3.99
N ALA A 137 8.66 1.62 2.95
CA ALA A 137 8.54 0.16 2.91
C ALA A 137 9.89 -0.48 2.57
N ILE A 138 10.16 -1.60 3.23
CA ILE A 138 11.30 -2.46 2.96
C ILE A 138 10.82 -3.82 2.46
N GLN A 139 11.61 -4.45 1.60
CA GLN A 139 11.36 -5.83 1.21
C GLN A 139 11.64 -6.74 2.40
N SER A 140 10.71 -7.62 2.73
CA SER A 140 10.83 -8.60 3.81
C SER A 140 10.92 -10.01 3.25
N SER A 141 11.51 -10.91 4.02
CA SER A 141 11.71 -12.31 3.66
C SER A 141 10.53 -13.21 4.02
N HIS A 142 9.33 -12.65 4.26
CA HIS A 142 8.26 -13.42 4.91
C HIS A 142 7.82 -14.63 4.06
N GLU A 143 8.01 -15.84 4.60
CA GLU A 143 7.13 -16.99 4.33
C GLU A 143 5.81 -16.77 5.07
N PRO A 144 4.67 -17.25 4.58
CA PRO A 144 3.38 -16.98 5.20
C PRO A 144 3.35 -17.62 6.59
N ASP A 145 3.20 -16.82 7.64
CA ASP A 145 2.65 -17.33 8.91
C ASP A 145 1.24 -17.83 8.59
N ASP A 146 1.17 -19.14 8.36
CA ASP A 146 0.04 -20.05 8.33
C ASP A 146 -1.34 -19.39 8.23
N LEU A 147 -1.82 -19.32 6.98
CA LEU A 147 -3.21 -19.69 6.72
C LEU A 147 -3.33 -21.21 6.99
N MET A 148 -3.47 -21.59 8.27
CA MET A 148 -4.10 -22.88 8.55
C MET A 148 -5.63 -22.70 8.52
N PRO A 149 -6.35 -23.65 7.89
CA PRO A 149 -7.82 -23.64 7.79
C PRO A 149 -8.52 -23.73 9.15
#